data_AF-A0A4V1BIR9-F1
#
_entry.id   AF-A0A4V1BIR9-F1
#
_cell.length_a   1.000
_cell.length_b   1.000
_cell.length_c   1.000
_cell.angle_alpha   90.00
_cell.angle_beta   90.00
_cell.angle_gamma   90.00
#
_symmetry.space_group_name_H-M   'P 1'
#
loop_
_entity.id
_entity.type
_entity.pdbx_description
1 polymer ?
#
loop_
_entity_poly.entity_id
_entity_poly.type
_entity_poly.pdbx_seq_one_letter_code
_entity_poly.pdbx_strand_id
1 'polypeptide(L)'
;MVHRRAVPSRAEIQALRAGAAVRGLRARRDGGRAAGLTDAPILSPLAAALSLTARRYAFERQRPVTGSAFASFFRRDVAALARALTDRRPERLLVRASTGAPGWASIPWLACFAPHVTRSMRHGLYVVIFIDPVGERIVLSLQHGAADALTRHGATEGRRILRQTAAATRAALAGCGHGFSDAPIVLNSTAALPLGYEAGCALSRVWQADAPDLAGLEDALSRMLDLYRDLVGGG
;
A
#
# COMPACT_ATOMS: atom_id res chain seq x y z
N MET A 1 -5.13 22.20 -22.07
CA MET A 1 -3.91 22.65 -21.36
C MET A 1 -3.88 21.93 -20.02
N VAL A 2 -3.12 20.84 -19.91
CA VAL A 2 -3.07 20.01 -18.69
C VAL A 2 -2.27 20.78 -17.64
N HIS A 3 -2.94 21.31 -16.62
CA HIS A 3 -2.27 21.92 -15.47
C HIS A 3 -1.41 20.85 -14.77
N ARG A 4 -0.11 20.82 -15.07
CA ARG A 4 0.87 20.05 -14.28
C ARG A 4 0.83 20.58 -12.85
N ARG A 5 0.24 19.82 -11.92
CA ARG A 5 0.34 20.06 -10.48
C ARG A 5 1.83 20.11 -10.11
N ALA A 6 2.21 21.15 -9.35
CA ALA A 6 3.58 21.37 -8.93
C ALA A 6 4.11 20.19 -8.11
N VAL A 7 5.34 19.80 -8.43
CA VAL A 7 6.09 18.74 -7.76
C VAL A 7 6.42 19.16 -6.32
N PRO A 8 6.12 18.32 -5.31
CA PRO A 8 6.66 18.50 -3.96
C PRO A 8 8.19 18.51 -4.00
N SER A 9 8.77 19.55 -3.41
CA SER A 9 10.19 19.85 -3.31
C SER A 9 10.93 18.86 -2.40
N ARG A 10 12.27 18.79 -2.54
CA ARG A 10 13.17 18.02 -1.67
C ARG A 10 12.98 18.34 -0.17
N ALA A 11 12.52 19.55 0.15
CA ALA A 11 12.23 20.00 1.51
C ALA A 11 11.03 19.26 2.13
N GLU A 12 10.01 18.88 1.35
CA GLU A 12 8.85 18.13 1.87
C GLU A 12 9.22 16.68 2.21
N ILE A 13 10.13 16.07 1.44
CA ILE A 13 10.71 14.75 1.78
C ILE A 13 11.52 14.82 3.08
N GLN A 14 12.25 15.92 3.30
CA GLN A 14 13.02 16.13 4.52
C GLN A 14 12.13 16.43 5.73
N ALA A 15 11.01 17.15 5.56
CA ALA A 15 10.06 17.42 6.64
C ALA A 15 9.40 16.13 7.17
N LEU A 16 9.03 15.21 6.28
CA LEU A 16 8.51 13.89 6.66
C LEU A 16 9.54 13.05 7.43
N ARG A 17 10.83 13.15 7.08
CA ARG A 17 11.92 12.48 7.80
C ARG A 17 12.16 13.04 9.21
N ALA A 18 11.84 14.31 9.42
CA ALA A 18 12.06 15.00 10.70
C ALA A 18 10.89 14.86 11.68
N GLY A 19 9.80 14.16 11.32
CA GLY A 19 8.61 14.04 12.15
C GLY A 19 7.83 15.35 12.32
N ALA A 20 8.05 16.35 11.46
CA ALA A 20 7.35 17.62 11.51
C ALA A 20 5.93 17.50 10.91
N ALA A 21 4.95 18.16 11.53
CA ALA A 21 3.59 18.23 11.00
C ALA A 21 3.58 18.81 9.58
N VAL A 22 3.18 18.00 8.59
CA VAL A 22 3.06 18.43 7.19
C VAL A 22 1.77 19.24 7.05
N ARG A 23 1.87 20.57 7.10
CA ARG A 23 0.74 21.46 6.77
C ARG A 23 0.44 21.35 5.26
N GLY A 24 -0.85 21.25 4.95
CA GLY A 24 -1.38 20.79 3.66
C GLY A 24 -0.86 21.49 2.40
N LEU A 25 -0.97 20.75 1.29
CA LEU A 25 -0.71 21.24 -0.06
C LEU A 25 -1.60 22.46 -0.36
N ARG A 26 -1.03 23.66 -0.33
CA ARG A 26 -1.70 24.86 -0.83
C ARG A 26 -1.28 25.13 -2.26
N ALA A 27 -2.26 25.17 -3.16
CA ALA A 27 -2.16 25.91 -4.40
C ALA A 27 -1.95 27.40 -4.07
N ARG A 28 -1.11 28.10 -4.85
CA ARG A 28 -0.89 29.55 -4.67
C ARG A 28 -2.19 30.33 -4.92
N ARG A 29 -2.29 31.42 -4.16
CA ARG A 29 -3.41 32.36 -3.95
C ARG A 29 -3.92 33.03 -5.23
N ASP A 30 -5.24 33.23 -5.27
CA ASP A 30 -5.83 34.50 -5.71
C ASP A 30 -6.88 34.93 -4.66
N GLY A 31 -6.95 36.25 -4.43
CA GLY A 31 -7.69 36.86 -3.34
C GLY A 31 -9.21 36.73 -3.47
N GLY A 32 -9.87 36.43 -2.35
CA GLY A 32 -11.32 36.42 -2.25
C GLY A 32 -11.76 35.75 -0.95
N ARG A 33 -12.35 36.56 -0.05
CA ARG A 33 -13.07 36.22 1.20
C ARG A 33 -13.08 34.76 1.66
N ALA A 34 -12.55 34.54 2.86
CA ALA A 34 -12.63 33.30 3.62
C ALA A 34 -14.10 32.92 3.93
N ALA A 35 -14.59 31.89 3.24
CA ALA A 35 -15.72 31.08 3.65
C ALA A 35 -15.30 29.61 3.46
N GLY A 36 -15.17 28.86 4.56
CA GLY A 36 -14.85 27.43 4.55
C GLY A 36 -13.37 27.10 4.76
N LEU A 37 -12.84 27.36 5.95
CA LEU A 37 -11.70 26.56 6.47
C LEU A 37 -12.27 25.19 6.88
N THR A 38 -12.50 24.31 5.92
CA THR A 38 -12.66 22.89 6.23
C THR A 38 -11.31 22.39 6.74
N ASP A 39 -11.26 21.98 8.01
CA ASP A 39 -10.08 21.34 8.62
C ASP A 39 -9.77 20.06 7.84
N ALA A 40 -8.84 20.15 6.89
CA ALA A 40 -8.33 18.97 6.22
C ALA A 40 -7.67 18.08 7.29
N PRO A 41 -8.04 16.79 7.38
CA PRO A 41 -7.51 15.91 8.42
C PRO A 41 -5.99 15.80 8.29
N ILE A 42 -5.30 15.91 9.44
CA ILE A 42 -3.85 15.78 9.49
C ILE A 42 -3.51 14.31 9.27
N LEU A 43 -2.84 14.00 8.15
CA LEU A 43 -2.37 12.66 7.87
C LEU A 43 -1.28 12.25 8.85
N SER A 44 -1.30 10.98 9.28
CA SER A 44 -0.18 10.39 9.99
C SER A 44 1.09 10.38 9.11
N PRO A 45 2.28 10.23 9.70
CA PRO A 45 3.52 10.15 8.92
C PRO A 45 3.50 9.02 7.88
N LEU A 46 2.95 7.83 8.21
CA LEU A 46 2.85 6.73 7.25
C LEU A 46 1.87 7.06 6.13
N ALA A 47 0.68 7.56 6.46
CA ALA A 47 -0.34 7.93 5.48
C ALA A 47 0.18 9.02 4.52
N ALA A 48 0.85 10.05 5.04
CA ALA A 48 1.47 11.11 4.25
C ALA A 48 2.57 10.57 3.32
N ALA A 49 3.41 9.64 3.81
CA ALA A 49 4.47 9.02 3.03
C ALA A 49 3.93 8.11 1.90
N LEU A 50 2.86 7.37 2.15
CA LEU A 50 2.18 6.55 1.14
C LEU A 50 1.48 7.43 0.09
N SER A 51 0.81 8.52 0.51
CA SER A 51 0.23 9.52 -0.39
C SER A 51 1.28 10.17 -1.30
N LEU A 52 2.42 10.56 -0.72
CA LEU A 52 3.55 11.08 -1.50
C LEU A 52 4.05 10.04 -2.50
N THR A 53 4.14 8.77 -2.07
CA THR A 53 4.61 7.70 -2.95
C THR A 53 3.68 7.53 -4.15
N ALA A 54 2.36 7.39 -3.92
CA ALA A 54 1.37 7.22 -4.97
C ALA A 54 1.42 8.32 -6.03
N ARG A 55 1.55 9.58 -5.62
CA ARG A 55 1.58 10.74 -6.53
C ARG A 55 2.89 10.94 -7.27
N ARG A 56 4.00 10.39 -6.77
CA ARG A 56 5.35 10.67 -7.31
C ARG A 56 5.97 9.48 -8.02
N TYR A 57 5.53 8.26 -7.72
CA TYR A 57 6.16 7.05 -8.22
C TYR A 57 6.19 6.96 -9.75
N ALA A 58 5.10 7.34 -10.43
CA ALA A 58 5.04 7.33 -11.90
C ALA A 58 6.07 8.26 -12.56
N PHE A 59 6.43 9.37 -11.90
CA PHE A 59 7.47 10.29 -12.34
C PHE A 59 8.87 9.80 -11.97
N GLU A 60 9.06 9.37 -10.72
CA GLU A 60 10.38 8.93 -10.23
C GLU A 60 10.86 7.65 -10.93
N ARG A 61 9.94 6.75 -11.34
CA ARG A 61 10.29 5.51 -12.06
C ARG A 61 10.78 5.71 -13.49
N GLN A 62 10.72 6.94 -14.03
CA GLN A 62 11.27 7.29 -15.34
C GLN A 62 12.80 7.47 -15.30
N ARG A 63 13.38 7.48 -14.09
CA ARG A 63 14.82 7.61 -13.84
C ARG A 63 15.42 6.27 -13.41
N PRO A 64 16.75 6.10 -13.49
CA PRO A 64 17.40 4.91 -12.94
C PRO A 64 17.04 4.68 -11.46
N VAL A 65 16.76 3.42 -11.11
CA VAL A 65 16.47 3.04 -9.71
C VAL A 65 17.74 3.03 -8.85
N THR A 66 18.89 2.74 -9.45
CA THR A 66 20.20 2.74 -8.79
C THR A 66 20.51 4.12 -8.25
N GLY A 67 20.82 4.22 -6.95
CA GLY A 67 21.08 5.50 -6.29
C GLY A 67 19.84 6.39 -6.08
N SER A 68 18.64 5.94 -6.41
CA SER A 68 17.42 6.75 -6.24
C SER A 68 17.13 7.01 -4.76
N ALA A 69 17.13 8.29 -4.38
CA ALA A 69 16.73 8.74 -3.05
C ALA A 69 15.27 8.39 -2.75
N PHE A 70 14.40 8.43 -3.77
CA PHE A 70 12.98 8.09 -3.63
C PHE A 70 12.77 6.58 -3.43
N ALA A 71 13.49 5.74 -4.17
CA ALA A 71 13.48 4.30 -3.92
C ALA A 71 13.97 3.97 -2.51
N SER A 72 15.04 4.63 -2.06
CA SER A 72 15.60 4.46 -0.71
C SER A 72 14.62 4.91 0.38
N PHE A 73 13.96 6.06 0.18
CA PHE A 73 12.90 6.55 1.05
C PHE A 73 11.79 5.51 1.23
N PHE A 74 11.25 4.97 0.13
CA PHE A 74 10.19 3.97 0.22
C PHE A 74 10.66 2.67 0.89
N ARG A 75 11.84 2.16 0.50
CA ARG A 75 12.36 0.88 1.02
C ARG A 75 12.78 0.94 2.49
N ARG A 76 13.20 2.10 2.98
CA ARG A 76 13.77 2.27 4.33
C ARG A 76 12.85 3.06 5.25
N ASP A 77 12.54 4.30 4.87
CA ASP A 77 11.85 5.25 5.73
C ASP A 77 10.37 4.85 5.88
N VAL A 78 9.68 4.55 4.77
CA VAL A 78 8.27 4.08 4.81
C VAL A 78 8.15 2.73 5.53
N ALA A 79 9.10 1.82 5.29
CA ALA A 79 9.17 0.56 6.03
C ALA A 79 9.44 0.76 7.54
N ALA A 80 10.22 1.77 7.94
CA ALA A 80 10.46 2.08 9.34
C ALA A 80 9.21 2.62 10.04
N LEU A 81 8.45 3.50 9.36
CA LEU A 81 7.18 4.01 9.87
C LEU A 81 6.18 2.86 10.13
N ALA A 82 6.07 1.91 9.20
CA ALA A 82 5.20 0.75 9.38
C ALA A 82 5.70 -0.23 10.47
N ARG A 83 7.02 -0.37 10.64
CA ARG A 83 7.59 -1.15 11.76
C ARG A 83 7.21 -0.55 13.11
N ALA A 84 7.36 0.76 13.28
CA ALA A 84 7.00 1.42 14.54
C ALA A 84 5.52 1.18 14.95
N LEU A 85 4.61 1.06 13.98
CA LEU A 85 3.21 0.72 14.24
C LEU A 85 2.99 -0.75 14.63
N THR A 86 3.82 -1.65 14.11
CA THR A 86 3.69 -3.10 14.31
C THR A 86 4.51 -3.63 15.48
N ASP A 87 5.53 -2.90 15.94
CA ASP A 87 6.44 -3.32 17.02
C ASP A 87 5.73 -3.55 18.37
N ARG A 88 4.57 -2.91 18.59
CA ARG A 88 3.77 -3.06 19.82
C ARG A 88 2.71 -4.16 19.74
N ARG A 89 2.63 -4.88 18.61
CA ARG A 89 1.64 -5.96 18.44
C ARG A 89 2.13 -7.23 19.14
N PRO A 90 1.22 -8.08 19.65
CA PRO A 90 1.60 -9.31 20.34
C PRO A 90 2.21 -10.35 19.39
N GLU A 91 1.77 -10.37 18.12
CA GLU A 91 2.33 -11.24 17.10
C GLU A 91 3.59 -10.64 16.44
N ARG A 92 4.56 -11.50 16.12
CA ARG A 92 5.77 -11.07 15.43
C ARG A 92 5.52 -10.84 13.94
N LEU A 93 5.78 -9.62 13.47
CA LEU A 93 5.66 -9.26 12.05
C LEU A 93 7.01 -8.88 11.43
N LEU A 94 7.29 -9.44 10.25
CA LEU A 94 8.38 -9.03 9.38
C LEU A 94 7.85 -8.02 8.37
N VAL A 95 8.19 -6.74 8.57
CA VAL A 95 7.81 -5.66 7.65
C VAL A 95 8.88 -5.46 6.58
N ARG A 96 8.47 -5.39 5.31
CA ARG A 96 9.35 -5.11 4.17
C ARG A 96 8.66 -4.19 3.17
N ALA A 97 9.43 -3.33 2.54
CA ALA A 97 8.96 -2.53 1.41
C ALA A 97 9.87 -2.70 0.20
N SER A 98 9.28 -2.69 -1.00
CA SER A 98 10.02 -2.80 -2.25
C SER A 98 9.44 -1.90 -3.32
N THR A 99 10.34 -1.32 -4.12
CA THR A 99 10.00 -0.65 -5.38
C THR A 99 10.37 -1.50 -6.59
N GLY A 100 10.62 -2.79 -6.41
CA GLY A 100 11.12 -3.72 -7.44
C GLY A 100 12.62 -4.01 -7.34
N ALA A 101 13.05 -5.11 -7.98
CA ALA A 101 14.45 -5.49 -8.16
C ALA A 101 14.59 -6.38 -9.43
N PRO A 102 15.63 -6.19 -10.28
CA PRO A 102 16.67 -5.16 -10.20
C PRO A 102 16.20 -3.75 -10.61
N GLY A 103 15.05 -3.63 -11.28
CA GLY A 103 14.46 -2.36 -11.73
C GLY A 103 13.26 -1.89 -10.92
N TRP A 104 12.60 -0.83 -11.40
CA TRP A 104 11.32 -0.39 -10.86
C TRP A 104 10.21 -1.41 -11.17
N ALA A 105 9.46 -1.82 -10.15
CA ALA A 105 8.20 -2.52 -10.33
C ALA A 105 7.13 -1.55 -10.87
N SER A 106 6.12 -2.06 -11.57
CA SER A 106 4.93 -1.26 -11.88
C SER A 106 4.14 -0.93 -10.61
N ILE A 107 4.11 -1.85 -9.63
CA ILE A 107 3.39 -1.74 -8.37
C ILE A 107 4.39 -1.93 -7.22
N PRO A 108 4.87 -0.85 -6.57
CA PRO A 108 5.66 -0.97 -5.35
C PRO A 108 4.73 -1.37 -4.19
N TRP A 109 5.32 -1.96 -3.15
CA TRP A 109 4.54 -2.53 -2.04
C TRP A 109 5.24 -2.39 -0.70
N LEU A 110 4.44 -2.34 0.36
CA LEU A 110 4.84 -2.44 1.77
C LEU A 110 4.04 -3.59 2.39
N ALA A 111 4.71 -4.65 2.84
CA ALA A 111 4.07 -5.86 3.35
C ALA A 111 4.48 -6.15 4.79
N CYS A 112 3.53 -6.70 5.56
CA CYS A 112 3.72 -7.24 6.89
C CYS A 112 3.50 -8.76 6.82
N PHE A 113 4.55 -9.54 7.10
CA PHE A 113 4.49 -11.00 7.05
C PHE A 113 4.54 -11.58 8.46
N ALA A 114 3.65 -12.52 8.78
CA ALA A 114 3.86 -13.39 9.93
C ALA A 114 4.87 -14.49 9.54
N PRO A 115 6.09 -14.52 10.11
CA PRO A 115 7.17 -15.35 9.56
C PRO A 115 6.95 -16.85 9.60
N HIS A 116 6.03 -17.35 10.45
CA HIS A 116 5.60 -18.74 10.48
C HIS A 116 4.67 -19.10 9.30
N VAL A 117 4.03 -18.10 8.68
CA VAL A 117 3.18 -18.26 7.50
C VAL A 117 3.98 -18.06 6.23
N THR A 118 4.71 -16.95 6.13
CA THR A 118 5.51 -16.60 4.95
C THR A 118 6.52 -15.50 5.29
N ARG A 119 7.54 -15.34 4.47
CA ARG A 119 8.54 -14.27 4.58
C ARG A 119 8.72 -13.49 3.27
N SER A 120 7.83 -13.71 2.31
CA SER A 120 7.93 -13.16 0.95
C SER A 120 6.57 -12.95 0.30
N MET A 121 6.54 -12.12 -0.74
CA MET A 121 5.36 -11.89 -1.60
C MET A 121 4.98 -13.08 -2.49
N ARG A 122 5.73 -14.19 -2.43
CA ARG A 122 5.65 -15.27 -3.43
C ARG A 122 4.55 -16.28 -3.17
N HIS A 123 4.26 -16.54 -1.89
CA HIS A 123 3.30 -17.52 -1.41
C HIS A 123 2.78 -17.15 -0.01
N GLY A 124 1.79 -17.91 0.45
CA GLY A 124 1.17 -17.74 1.76
C GLY A 124 0.24 -16.52 1.80
N LEU A 125 -0.32 -16.29 2.98
CA LEU A 125 -1.19 -15.17 3.29
C LEU A 125 -0.41 -14.09 4.04
N TYR A 126 -0.66 -12.82 3.73
CA TYR A 126 -0.03 -11.67 4.39
C TYR A 126 -0.86 -10.40 4.22
N VAL A 127 -0.51 -9.34 4.95
CA VAL A 127 -1.10 -8.00 4.78
C VAL A 127 -0.15 -7.13 3.98
N VAL A 128 -0.65 -6.44 2.97
CA VAL A 128 0.15 -5.59 2.09
C VAL A 128 -0.58 -4.30 1.75
N ILE A 129 0.20 -3.23 1.60
CA ILE A 129 -0.20 -2.00 0.96
C ILE A 129 0.47 -1.95 -0.41
N PHE A 130 -0.33 -2.04 -1.47
CA PHE A 130 0.10 -1.74 -2.82
C PHE A 130 -0.08 -0.25 -3.13
N ILE A 131 0.82 0.28 -3.93
CA ILE A 131 0.63 1.59 -4.56
C ILE A 131 0.31 1.36 -6.02
N ASP A 132 -0.83 1.85 -6.47
CA ASP A 132 -1.16 1.98 -7.89
C ASP A 132 -0.73 3.38 -8.35
N PRO A 133 0.39 3.51 -9.08
CA PRO A 133 0.92 4.81 -9.48
C PRO A 133 0.14 5.46 -10.62
N VAL A 134 -0.65 4.69 -11.38
CA VAL A 134 -1.41 5.20 -12.53
C VAL A 134 -2.71 5.83 -12.05
N GLY A 135 -3.39 5.15 -11.12
CA GLY A 135 -4.60 5.68 -10.49
C GLY A 135 -4.32 6.59 -9.30
N GLU A 136 -3.06 6.76 -8.89
CA GLU A 136 -2.67 7.43 -7.63
C GLU A 136 -3.41 6.86 -6.41
N ARG A 137 -3.55 5.53 -6.35
CA ARG A 137 -4.29 4.84 -5.27
C ARG A 137 -3.38 4.10 -4.31
N ILE A 138 -3.84 4.01 -3.08
CA ILE A 138 -3.26 3.21 -2.00
C ILE A 138 -4.23 2.06 -1.73
N VAL A 139 -3.77 0.83 -1.84
CA VAL A 139 -4.61 -0.37 -1.73
C VAL A 139 -4.07 -1.24 -0.61
N LEU A 140 -4.78 -1.26 0.52
CA LEU A 140 -4.55 -2.22 1.60
C LEU A 140 -5.25 -3.53 1.24
N SER A 141 -4.53 -4.66 1.33
CA SER A 141 -5.00 -5.98 0.93
C SER A 141 -4.61 -7.06 1.93
N LEU A 142 -5.56 -7.92 2.27
CA LEU A 142 -5.31 -9.25 2.81
C LEU A 142 -5.05 -10.17 1.62
N GLN A 143 -3.80 -10.59 1.47
CA GLN A 143 -3.25 -10.95 0.17
C GLN A 143 -2.62 -12.35 0.17
N HIS A 144 -2.97 -13.13 -0.86
CA HIS A 144 -2.23 -14.34 -1.22
C HIS A 144 -1.06 -14.02 -2.14
N GLY A 145 0.08 -14.67 -1.86
CA GLY A 145 1.27 -14.60 -2.70
C GLY A 145 1.04 -15.21 -4.08
N ALA A 146 1.33 -14.44 -5.13
CA ALA A 146 0.97 -14.82 -6.49
C ALA A 146 2.09 -15.51 -7.28
N ALA A 147 3.35 -15.19 -6.98
CA ALA A 147 4.48 -15.55 -7.86
C ALA A 147 4.60 -17.07 -8.04
N ASP A 148 4.51 -17.85 -6.97
CA ASP A 148 4.72 -19.29 -7.05
C ASP A 148 3.56 -19.98 -7.80
N ALA A 149 2.32 -19.51 -7.64
CA ALA A 149 1.17 -20.03 -8.39
C ALA A 149 1.31 -19.75 -9.89
N LEU A 150 1.72 -18.53 -10.26
CA LEU A 150 1.94 -18.16 -11.66
C LEU A 150 3.09 -18.94 -12.30
N THR A 151 4.18 -19.17 -11.56
CA THR A 151 5.31 -19.96 -12.04
C THR A 151 4.95 -21.43 -12.23
N ARG A 152 4.20 -22.04 -11.30
CA ARG A 152 3.87 -23.48 -11.35
C ARG A 152 2.77 -23.82 -12.35
N HIS A 153 1.77 -22.95 -12.49
CA HIS A 153 0.54 -23.27 -13.25
C HIS A 153 0.37 -22.39 -14.50
N GLY A 154 1.26 -21.43 -14.73
CA GLY A 154 1.09 -20.44 -15.78
C GLY A 154 0.08 -19.35 -15.43
N ALA A 155 -0.03 -18.34 -16.29
CA ALA A 155 -0.74 -17.11 -15.97
C ALA A 155 -2.27 -17.29 -15.81
N THR A 156 -2.90 -18.06 -16.69
CA THR A 156 -4.36 -18.26 -16.67
C THR A 156 -4.78 -19.11 -15.47
N GLU A 157 -4.19 -20.30 -15.35
CA GLU A 157 -4.55 -21.25 -14.31
C GLU A 157 -4.07 -20.80 -12.92
N GLY A 158 -2.88 -20.21 -12.82
CA GLY A 158 -2.40 -19.60 -11.59
C GLY A 158 -3.33 -18.52 -11.05
N ARG A 159 -3.87 -17.65 -11.92
CA ARG A 159 -4.89 -16.66 -11.50
C ARG A 159 -6.21 -17.32 -11.09
N ARG A 160 -6.63 -18.40 -11.75
CA ARG A 160 -7.84 -19.16 -11.36
C ARG A 160 -7.70 -19.70 -9.93
N ILE A 161 -6.56 -20.35 -9.64
CA ILE A 161 -6.23 -20.88 -8.31
C ILE A 161 -6.19 -19.76 -7.26
N LEU A 162 -5.55 -18.63 -7.58
CA LEU A 162 -5.48 -17.48 -6.66
C LEU A 162 -6.87 -16.94 -6.31
N ARG A 163 -7.78 -16.80 -7.29
CA ARG A 163 -9.16 -16.36 -7.03
C ARG A 163 -9.93 -17.33 -6.14
N GLN A 164 -9.74 -18.64 -6.35
CA GLN A 164 -10.36 -19.66 -5.51
C GLN A 164 -9.81 -19.61 -4.08
N THR A 165 -8.50 -19.43 -3.93
CA THR A 165 -7.84 -19.31 -2.61
C THR A 165 -8.33 -18.06 -1.88
N ALA A 166 -8.41 -16.91 -2.56
CA ALA A 166 -8.98 -15.68 -2.02
C ALA A 166 -10.45 -15.85 -1.61
N ALA A 167 -11.26 -16.55 -2.41
CA ALA A 167 -12.65 -16.84 -2.09
C ALA A 167 -12.79 -17.74 -0.85
N ALA A 168 -11.93 -18.75 -0.70
CA ALA A 168 -11.91 -19.59 0.49
C ALA A 168 -11.56 -18.79 1.76
N THR A 169 -10.59 -17.87 1.68
CA THR A 169 -10.28 -16.97 2.80
C THR A 169 -11.46 -16.07 3.16
N ARG A 170 -12.18 -15.52 2.17
CA ARG A 170 -13.39 -14.74 2.43
C ARG A 170 -14.48 -15.57 3.11
N ALA A 171 -14.68 -16.82 2.67
CA ALA A 171 -15.65 -17.71 3.28
C ALA A 171 -15.33 -17.99 4.77
N ALA A 172 -14.04 -18.11 5.12
CA ALA A 172 -13.61 -18.27 6.51
C ALA A 172 -13.86 -17.03 7.39
N LEU A 173 -14.02 -15.85 6.78
CA LEU A 173 -14.31 -14.58 7.45
C LEU A 173 -15.80 -14.17 7.36
N ALA A 174 -16.64 -15.04 6.79
CA ALA A 174 -18.06 -14.75 6.61
C ALA A 174 -18.74 -14.55 7.97
N GLY A 175 -19.52 -13.47 8.09
CA GLY A 175 -20.23 -13.13 9.32
C GLY A 175 -19.43 -12.33 10.37
N CYS A 176 -18.12 -12.13 10.18
CA CYS A 176 -17.28 -11.41 11.15
C CYS A 176 -17.44 -9.87 11.14
N GLY A 177 -18.30 -9.31 10.28
CA GLY A 177 -18.52 -7.85 10.22
C GLY A 177 -17.24 -7.04 9.97
N HIS A 178 -16.29 -7.59 9.20
CA HIS A 178 -14.90 -7.11 9.13
C HIS A 178 -14.71 -5.71 8.51
N GLY A 179 -15.72 -5.14 7.83
CA GLY A 179 -15.69 -3.77 7.33
C GLY A 179 -14.69 -3.50 6.19
N PHE A 180 -14.28 -4.55 5.46
CA PHE A 180 -13.42 -4.47 4.28
C PHE A 180 -14.19 -4.93 3.04
N SER A 181 -13.78 -4.44 1.87
CA SER A 181 -14.37 -4.84 0.59
C SER A 181 -13.87 -6.23 0.17
N ASP A 182 -14.78 -7.06 -0.33
CA ASP A 182 -14.47 -8.30 -1.03
C ASP A 182 -14.44 -8.16 -2.56
N ALA A 183 -14.76 -6.96 -3.07
CA ALA A 183 -14.75 -6.67 -4.48
C ALA A 183 -13.32 -6.77 -5.07
N PRO A 184 -13.18 -7.15 -6.35
CA PRO A 184 -11.88 -7.18 -7.02
C PRO A 184 -11.17 -5.82 -6.96
N ILE A 185 -9.87 -5.85 -6.66
CA ILE A 185 -9.00 -4.67 -6.78
C ILE A 185 -8.49 -4.52 -8.22
N VAL A 186 -8.12 -3.30 -8.59
CA VAL A 186 -7.46 -2.97 -9.86
C VAL A 186 -6.16 -2.26 -9.55
N LEU A 187 -5.05 -2.69 -10.15
CA LEU A 187 -3.71 -2.14 -9.97
C LEU A 187 -3.17 -1.45 -11.22
N ASN A 188 -3.98 -1.30 -12.28
CA ASN A 188 -3.61 -0.57 -13.51
C ASN A 188 -2.28 -1.04 -14.14
N SER A 189 -2.04 -2.35 -14.13
CA SER A 189 -0.87 -2.95 -14.76
C SER A 189 -1.25 -4.24 -15.49
N THR A 190 -0.81 -4.36 -16.74
CA THR A 190 -1.02 -5.55 -17.57
C THR A 190 0.02 -6.65 -17.34
N ALA A 191 1.01 -6.39 -16.47
CA ALA A 191 2.04 -7.38 -16.15
C ALA A 191 1.44 -8.56 -15.38
N ALA A 192 1.97 -9.76 -15.63
CA ALA A 192 1.43 -11.00 -15.07
C ALA A 192 1.36 -10.99 -13.53
N LEU A 193 2.37 -10.42 -12.86
CA LEU A 193 2.46 -10.43 -11.40
C LEU A 193 1.44 -9.49 -10.73
N PRO A 194 1.26 -8.22 -11.14
CA PRO A 194 0.13 -7.39 -10.71
C PRO A 194 -1.25 -8.02 -10.95
N LEU A 195 -1.49 -8.63 -12.12
CA LEU A 195 -2.75 -9.35 -12.36
C LEU A 195 -2.91 -10.56 -11.43
N GLY A 196 -1.81 -11.17 -11.00
CA GLY A 196 -1.78 -12.18 -9.94
C GLY A 196 -2.13 -11.59 -8.57
N TYR A 197 -1.63 -10.40 -8.25
CA TYR A 197 -1.99 -9.70 -7.00
C TYR A 197 -3.49 -9.40 -6.95
N GLU A 198 -4.08 -8.89 -8.03
CA GLU A 198 -5.52 -8.67 -8.14
C GLU A 198 -6.31 -9.97 -7.91
N ALA A 199 -5.87 -11.07 -8.51
CA ALA A 199 -6.49 -12.38 -8.35
C ALA A 199 -6.36 -12.94 -6.93
N GLY A 200 -5.25 -12.67 -6.24
CA GLY A 200 -4.95 -13.17 -4.89
C GLY A 200 -5.46 -12.30 -3.74
N CYS A 201 -6.14 -11.18 -4.03
CA CYS A 201 -6.71 -10.30 -3.02
C CYS A 201 -7.97 -10.94 -2.40
N ALA A 202 -7.91 -11.23 -1.09
CA ALA A 202 -9.05 -11.75 -0.34
C ALA A 202 -9.99 -10.61 0.08
N LEU A 203 -9.44 -9.61 0.77
CA LEU A 203 -10.16 -8.43 1.27
C LEU A 203 -9.32 -7.19 1.01
N SER A 204 -9.97 -6.03 0.81
CA SER A 204 -9.26 -4.78 0.56
C SER A 204 -9.92 -3.55 1.14
N ARG A 205 -9.12 -2.48 1.23
CA ARG A 205 -9.59 -1.09 1.30
C ARG A 205 -8.73 -0.23 0.38
N VAL A 206 -9.37 0.69 -0.34
CA VAL A 206 -8.73 1.52 -1.36
C VAL A 206 -8.97 2.98 -1.06
N TRP A 207 -7.91 3.79 -1.15
CA TRP A 207 -7.96 5.23 -1.02
C TRP A 207 -7.36 5.90 -2.26
N GLN A 208 -7.92 7.05 -2.64
CA GLN A 208 -7.18 8.02 -3.46
C GLN A 208 -6.09 8.68 -2.62
N ALA A 209 -4.94 8.97 -3.22
CA ALA A 209 -3.80 9.53 -2.49
C ALA A 209 -4.07 10.91 -1.87
N ASP A 210 -5.05 11.66 -2.37
CA ASP A 210 -5.49 12.95 -1.84
C ASP A 210 -6.84 12.88 -1.11
N ALA A 211 -7.36 11.68 -0.85
CA ALA A 211 -8.62 11.51 -0.14
C ALA A 211 -8.51 11.94 1.34
N PRO A 212 -9.48 12.70 1.89
CA PRO A 212 -9.50 13.05 3.31
C PRO A 212 -9.54 11.82 4.24
N ASP A 213 -10.21 10.74 3.84
CA ASP A 213 -10.37 9.54 4.65
C ASP A 213 -9.11 8.65 4.71
N LEU A 214 -8.05 9.02 3.99
CA LEU A 214 -6.73 8.41 4.13
C LEU A 214 -6.17 8.55 5.55
N ALA A 215 -6.66 9.51 6.33
CA ALA A 215 -6.36 9.62 7.76
C ALA A 215 -6.69 8.35 8.56
N GLY A 216 -7.67 7.54 8.12
CA GLY A 216 -8.05 6.27 8.74
C GLY A 216 -7.21 5.05 8.30
N LEU A 217 -6.10 5.25 7.58
CA LEU A 217 -5.28 4.15 7.04
C LEU A 217 -4.66 3.28 8.13
N GLU A 218 -4.12 3.87 9.20
CA GLU A 218 -3.45 3.10 10.26
C GLU A 218 -4.44 2.25 11.06
N ASP A 219 -5.63 2.77 11.32
CA ASP A 219 -6.72 2.01 11.96
C ASP A 219 -7.17 0.83 11.08
N ALA A 220 -7.29 1.07 9.77
CA ALA A 220 -7.62 0.01 8.82
C ALA A 220 -6.50 -1.04 8.73
N LEU A 221 -5.23 -0.61 8.74
CA LEU A 221 -4.09 -1.52 8.79
C LEU A 221 -4.11 -2.37 10.06
N SER A 222 -4.34 -1.77 11.23
CA SER A 222 -4.41 -2.51 12.50
C SER A 222 -5.52 -3.56 12.47
N ARG A 223 -6.74 -3.18 12.06
CA ARG A 223 -7.86 -4.13 11.95
C ARG A 223 -7.59 -5.27 10.96
N MET A 224 -6.92 -4.99 9.84
CA MET A 224 -6.57 -6.03 8.89
C MET A 224 -5.49 -6.98 9.44
N LEU A 225 -4.54 -6.47 10.22
CA LEU A 225 -3.55 -7.28 10.93
C LEU A 225 -4.20 -8.15 12.02
N ASP A 226 -5.23 -7.66 12.70
CA ASP A 226 -6.01 -8.47 13.65
C ASP A 226 -6.69 -9.65 12.94
N LEU A 227 -7.38 -9.41 11.82
CA LEU A 227 -7.98 -10.49 11.00
C LEU A 227 -6.92 -11.48 10.51
N TYR A 228 -5.76 -10.97 10.09
CA TYR A 228 -4.67 -11.80 9.63
C TYR A 228 -4.14 -12.71 10.75
N ARG A 229 -3.88 -12.17 11.95
CA ARG A 229 -3.49 -12.93 13.14
C ARG A 229 -4.52 -14.01 13.47
N ASP A 230 -5.80 -13.66 13.48
CA ASP A 230 -6.88 -14.57 13.85
C ASP A 230 -7.00 -15.74 12.85
N LEU A 231 -6.73 -15.50 11.56
CA LEU A 231 -6.71 -16.53 10.52
C LEU A 231 -5.51 -17.48 10.58
N VAL A 232 -4.35 -16.98 11.01
CA VAL A 232 -3.08 -17.74 10.93
C VAL A 232 -2.54 -18.19 12.29
N GLY A 233 -3.25 -17.86 13.36
CA GLY A 233 -2.82 -18.04 14.73
C GLY A 233 -1.74 -17.04 15.15
N GLY A 234 -1.77 -16.66 16.44
CA GLY A 234 -0.67 -15.94 17.06
C GLY A 234 0.52 -16.88 17.23
N GLY A 235 1.52 -16.74 16.37
CA GLY A 235 2.83 -17.40 16.51
C GLY A 235 3.79 -16.60 17.37
#